data_AF-A0A6G8FVW4-F1
#
_entry.id   AF-A0A6G8FVW4-F1
#
_cell.length_a   1.000
_cell.length_b   1.000
_cell.length_c   1.000
_cell.angle_alpha   90.00
_cell.angle_beta   90.00
_cell.angle_gamma   90.00
#
_symmetry.space_group_name_H-M   'P 1'
#
loop_
_entity.id
_entity.type
_entity.pdbx_description
1 polymer ?
#
loop_
_entity_poly.entity_id
_entity_poly.type
_entity_poly.pdbx_seq_one_letter_code
_entity_poly.pdbx_strand_id
1 'polypeptide(L)'
;MGKGPAAAGSLTPLRPVAELVDHLTEVTGVAADEALVRRALTHRSYAYEMGGLPHNERLEFLGDSVLGLVVTTTLYDANPDETEGQLAKLRAAVVNMRALADVGRTLGLGDFVFLGRGEESTGGRDKDSILADTVEAVIGAVYQGAGIEASARLVHSLVDPLLAQSATLGAGLDWKTSLQEISSRHGLGSPEYVVFEDGPEHAKSFEAEVVIGGAVLGRGTGRTKKVAEQEAAAHAWTSIRDDHESAPSTVPELPEVEVVRRGLATHVEGRRLVGVELRGHRVARRHVAGPEDLAARLAGRRVAAVRRRGKYLWWDLEDSVGLILHLGMSGQLLVEDPALPDEKHLHARFTFADAGPELRFVDQRTFGGLALTDLGDDGVPLPIAHIGPDPFDPAYDRAAAVRRMKTKDSAVKRVLLDQTVVSGIGNIYADEALWRAQVHGERPASALTKPRLGELLDHATAVMREALGEGGTSFDALYVNVNGASGYFDRSLAAYGQEGRPCRRCGTPIRREQFMNRSSFSCPRCQPRPRRVAPVRAAGSARA
;
A
#
# COMPACT_ATOMS: atom_id res chain seq x y z
N MET A 1 23.27 55.36 1.45
CA MET A 1 22.16 54.38 1.42
C MET A 1 22.34 53.47 2.62
N GLY A 2 21.57 53.70 3.69
CA GLY A 2 21.70 52.97 4.95
C GLY A 2 21.20 51.53 4.79
N LYS A 3 22.02 50.57 5.23
CA LYS A 3 21.54 49.23 5.60
C LYS A 3 20.62 49.41 6.81
N GLY A 4 19.34 49.05 6.66
CA GLY A 4 18.39 49.04 7.77
C GLY A 4 18.84 48.11 8.90
N PRO A 5 18.44 48.37 10.15
CA PRO A 5 18.81 47.52 11.28
C PRO A 5 18.16 46.14 11.12
N ALA A 6 18.98 45.09 11.26
CA ALA A 6 18.47 43.72 11.42
C ALA A 6 17.57 43.69 12.68
N ALA A 7 16.35 43.18 12.54
CA ALA A 7 15.41 43.07 13.64
C ALA A 7 16.04 42.28 14.78
N ALA A 8 16.08 42.86 15.99
CA ALA A 8 16.51 42.18 17.18
C ALA A 8 15.56 41.00 17.46
N GLY A 9 16.05 39.77 17.33
CA GLY A 9 15.29 38.57 17.64
C GLY A 9 14.75 38.63 19.07
N SER A 10 13.43 38.48 19.21
CA SER A 10 12.76 38.38 20.50
C SER A 10 13.31 37.17 21.26
N LEU A 11 13.69 37.35 22.52
CA LEU A 11 14.02 36.26 23.45
C LEU A 11 12.79 35.44 23.87
N THR A 12 11.60 35.82 23.40
CA THR A 12 10.34 35.12 23.66
C THR A 12 10.02 34.20 22.49
N PRO A 13 9.54 32.96 22.73
CA PRO A 13 9.10 32.07 21.67
C PRO A 13 7.97 32.71 20.85
N LEU A 14 7.85 32.27 19.60
CA LEU A 14 6.84 32.75 18.65
C LEU A 14 5.44 32.26 19.01
N ARG A 15 5.34 31.13 19.73
CA ARG A 15 4.09 30.57 20.25
C ARG A 15 4.13 30.36 21.76
N PRO A 16 2.99 30.51 22.46
CA PRO A 16 2.92 30.32 23.90
C PRO A 16 3.04 28.84 24.29
N VAL A 17 3.79 28.56 25.35
CA VAL A 17 4.01 27.18 25.86
C VAL A 17 2.69 26.47 26.19
N ALA A 18 1.67 27.20 26.64
CA ALA A 18 0.36 26.66 26.98
C ALA A 18 -0.31 25.92 25.81
N GLU A 19 -0.14 26.38 24.57
CA GLU A 19 -0.71 25.68 23.40
C GLU A 19 -0.10 24.28 23.22
N LEU A 20 1.20 24.12 23.49
CA LEU A 20 1.84 22.81 23.43
C LEU A 20 1.41 21.93 24.61
N VAL A 21 1.26 22.51 25.81
CA VAL A 21 0.76 21.79 27.00
C VAL A 21 -0.64 21.23 26.76
N ASP A 22 -1.53 22.02 26.15
CA ASP A 22 -2.88 21.60 25.79
C ASP A 22 -2.84 20.44 24.78
N HIS A 23 -2.02 20.57 23.73
CA HIS A 23 -1.85 19.52 22.74
C HIS A 23 -1.31 18.22 23.34
N LEU A 24 -0.28 18.30 24.19
CA LEU A 24 0.29 17.13 24.87
C LEU A 24 -0.73 16.49 25.81
N THR A 25 -1.54 17.29 26.50
CA THR A 25 -2.61 16.80 27.37
C THR A 25 -3.68 16.06 26.57
N GLU A 26 -4.07 16.58 25.41
CA GLU A 26 -5.02 15.94 24.50
C GLU A 26 -4.50 14.60 23.99
N VAL A 27 -3.25 14.56 23.50
CA VAL A 27 -2.63 13.35 22.94
C VAL A 27 -2.41 12.28 24.00
N THR A 28 -1.91 12.68 25.18
CA THR A 28 -1.54 11.73 26.23
C THR A 28 -2.71 11.34 27.12
N GLY A 29 -3.81 12.10 27.11
CA GLY A 29 -4.94 11.89 28.02
C GLY A 29 -4.61 12.16 29.50
N VAL A 30 -3.46 12.76 29.80
CA VAL A 30 -2.99 13.12 31.15
C VAL A 30 -2.48 14.55 31.11
N ALA A 31 -2.78 15.35 32.14
CA ALA A 31 -2.33 16.74 32.20
C ALA A 31 -0.80 16.83 32.13
N ALA A 32 -0.28 17.57 31.13
CA ALA A 32 1.14 17.82 30.98
C ALA A 32 1.62 18.90 31.97
N ASP A 33 2.77 18.68 32.60
CA ASP A 33 3.38 19.65 33.52
C ASP A 33 4.02 20.80 32.73
N GLU A 34 3.43 21.99 32.80
CA GLU A 34 3.90 23.18 32.08
C GLU A 34 5.36 23.54 32.42
N ALA A 35 5.82 23.32 33.65
CA ALA A 35 7.19 23.64 34.04
C ALA A 35 8.19 22.68 33.37
N LEU A 36 7.84 21.39 33.27
CA LEU A 36 8.65 20.40 32.55
C LEU A 36 8.65 20.67 31.04
N VAL A 37 7.49 20.98 30.45
CA VAL A 37 7.38 21.32 29.02
C VAL A 37 8.18 22.59 28.70
N ARG A 38 8.09 23.63 29.53
CA ARG A 38 8.92 24.85 29.38
C ARG A 38 10.41 24.54 29.42
N ARG A 39 10.84 23.64 30.32
CA ARG A 39 12.23 23.21 30.41
C ARG A 39 12.67 22.45 29.17
N ALA A 40 11.83 21.56 28.63
CA ALA A 40 12.10 20.84 27.38
C ALA A 40 12.27 21.78 26.17
N LEU A 41 11.55 22.90 26.16
CA LEU A 41 11.66 23.94 25.13
C LEU A 41 12.83 24.92 25.35
N THR A 42 13.57 24.80 26.45
CA THR A 42 14.65 25.73 26.79
C THR A 42 15.98 25.21 26.26
N HIS A 43 16.45 25.77 25.14
CA HIS A 43 17.75 25.43 24.58
C HIS A 43 18.89 26.03 25.41
N ARG A 44 20.04 25.35 25.45
CA ARG A 44 21.24 25.78 26.20
C ARG A 44 21.68 27.21 25.90
N SER A 45 21.55 27.67 24.65
CA SER A 45 21.95 29.04 24.27
C SER A 45 21.13 30.09 25.01
N TYR A 46 19.83 29.86 25.16
CA TYR A 46 18.94 30.76 25.90
C TYR A 46 19.24 30.70 27.39
N ALA A 47 19.41 29.47 27.92
CA ALA A 47 19.72 29.26 29.32
C ALA A 47 20.99 30.00 29.77
N TYR A 48 22.05 30.00 28.96
CA TYR A 48 23.28 30.73 29.28
C TYR A 48 23.09 32.25 29.25
N GLU A 49 22.35 32.78 28.26
CA GLU A 49 22.06 34.22 28.19
C GLU A 49 21.19 34.70 29.37
N MET A 50 20.37 33.82 29.94
CA MET A 50 19.49 34.11 31.08
C MET A 50 20.09 33.76 32.45
N GLY A 51 21.42 33.61 32.55
CA GLY A 51 22.10 33.41 33.83
C GLY A 51 22.18 31.95 34.29
N GLY A 52 22.14 30.98 33.37
CA GLY A 52 22.34 29.56 33.66
C GLY A 52 21.07 28.83 34.10
N LEU A 53 19.94 29.09 33.43
CA LEU A 53 18.70 28.38 33.70
C LEU A 53 18.82 26.86 33.43
N PRO A 54 18.00 26.01 34.07
CA PRO A 54 17.87 24.62 33.66
C PRO A 54 17.39 24.52 32.20
N HIS A 55 18.11 23.77 31.37
CA HIS A 55 17.79 23.54 29.95
C HIS A 55 17.36 22.08 29.70
N ASN A 56 17.10 21.82 28.42
CA ASN A 56 16.48 20.61 27.88
C ASN A 56 17.38 19.35 27.88
N GLU A 57 18.71 19.45 27.78
CA GLU A 57 19.64 18.29 27.65
C GLU A 57 19.40 17.13 28.65
N ARG A 58 18.98 17.41 29.89
CA ARG A 58 18.66 16.34 30.86
C ARG A 58 17.35 15.59 30.54
N LEU A 59 16.38 16.30 29.97
CA LEU A 59 15.12 15.72 29.52
C LEU A 59 15.31 15.03 28.17
N GLU A 60 16.15 15.57 27.29
CA GLU A 60 16.59 14.94 26.04
C GLU A 60 17.18 13.56 26.32
N PHE A 61 18.18 13.48 27.20
CA PHE A 61 18.80 12.20 27.61
C PHE A 61 17.78 11.16 28.11
N LEU A 62 16.79 11.60 28.90
CA LEU A 62 15.73 10.73 29.40
C LEU A 62 14.77 10.32 28.29
N GLY A 63 14.42 11.28 27.43
CA GLY A 63 13.49 11.10 26.33
C GLY A 63 13.99 10.16 25.25
N ASP A 64 15.28 10.21 24.89
CA ASP A 64 15.91 9.26 23.95
C ASP A 64 15.75 7.82 24.43
N SER A 65 15.99 7.56 25.72
CA SER A 65 15.81 6.22 26.31
C SER A 65 14.35 5.75 26.26
N VAL A 66 13.40 6.64 26.54
CA VAL A 66 11.95 6.34 26.50
C VAL A 66 11.49 6.09 25.06
N LEU A 67 11.89 6.96 24.14
CA LEU A 67 11.64 6.82 22.70
C LEU A 67 12.18 5.48 22.20
N GLY A 68 13.45 5.18 22.50
CA GLY A 68 14.10 3.94 22.11
C GLY A 68 13.38 2.70 22.63
N LEU A 69 12.94 2.70 23.89
CA LEU A 69 12.17 1.59 24.47
C LEU A 69 10.83 1.40 23.76
N VAL A 70 10.02 2.46 23.66
CA VAL A 70 8.67 2.37 23.06
C VAL A 70 8.76 1.92 21.60
N VAL A 71 9.66 2.51 20.81
CA VAL A 71 9.84 2.13 19.40
C VAL A 71 10.35 0.69 19.28
N THR A 72 11.30 0.28 20.11
CA THR A 72 11.83 -1.10 20.07
C THR A 72 10.73 -2.12 20.41
N THR A 73 9.93 -1.88 21.46
CA THR A 73 8.80 -2.73 21.82
C THR A 73 7.77 -2.80 20.70
N THR A 74 7.42 -1.65 20.12
CA THR A 74 6.47 -1.57 19.00
C THR A 74 6.95 -2.37 17.80
N LEU A 75 8.22 -2.23 17.43
CA LEU A 75 8.81 -2.97 16.32
C LEU A 75 8.84 -4.47 16.61
N TYR A 76 9.25 -4.88 17.81
CA TYR A 76 9.29 -6.28 18.21
C TYR A 76 7.89 -6.93 18.14
N ASP A 77 6.87 -6.28 18.70
CA ASP A 77 5.52 -6.82 18.75
C ASP A 77 4.82 -6.81 17.38
N ALA A 78 5.05 -5.75 16.58
CA ALA A 78 4.45 -5.62 15.26
C ALA A 78 5.11 -6.52 14.20
N ASN A 79 6.33 -7.01 14.45
CA ASN A 79 7.14 -7.73 13.49
C ASN A 79 7.73 -9.02 14.09
N PRO A 80 6.90 -9.99 14.52
CA PRO A 80 7.36 -11.19 15.23
C PRO A 80 8.25 -12.12 14.40
N ASP A 81 8.23 -11.98 13.08
CA ASP A 81 8.98 -12.81 12.14
C ASP A 81 10.25 -12.14 11.59
N GLU A 82 10.55 -10.90 11.99
CA GLU A 82 11.73 -10.15 11.55
C GLU A 82 12.96 -10.49 12.40
N THR A 83 14.13 -10.55 11.76
CA THR A 83 15.40 -10.79 12.47
C THR A 83 15.83 -9.57 13.27
N GLU A 84 16.68 -9.77 14.29
CA GLU A 84 17.29 -8.67 15.05
C GLU A 84 17.92 -7.59 14.15
N GLY A 85 18.60 -7.99 13.08
CA GLY A 85 19.22 -7.06 12.12
C GLY A 85 18.20 -6.22 11.36
N GLN A 86 17.03 -6.78 11.02
CA GLN A 86 15.95 -6.05 10.35
C GLN A 86 15.25 -5.09 11.32
N LEU A 87 14.98 -5.54 12.54
CA LEU A 87 14.43 -4.68 13.60
C LEU A 87 15.36 -3.51 13.93
N ALA A 88 16.68 -3.74 13.98
CA ALA A 88 17.67 -2.69 14.18
C ALA A 88 17.68 -1.67 13.03
N LYS A 89 17.55 -2.11 11.77
CA LYS A 89 17.46 -1.24 10.60
C LYS A 89 16.18 -0.40 10.63
N LEU A 90 15.03 -1.00 10.92
CA LEU A 90 13.76 -0.28 11.04
C LEU A 90 13.82 0.77 12.14
N ARG A 91 14.40 0.42 13.30
CA ARG A 91 14.60 1.35 14.41
C ARG A 91 15.49 2.52 14.01
N ALA A 92 16.62 2.27 13.33
CA ALA A 92 17.50 3.34 12.86
C ALA A 92 16.85 4.24 11.81
N ALA A 93 15.90 3.72 11.02
CA ALA A 93 15.16 4.49 10.02
C ALA A 93 14.17 5.48 10.65
N VAL A 94 13.58 5.15 11.80
CA VAL A 94 12.59 6.01 12.47
C VAL A 94 13.15 6.81 13.64
N VAL A 95 14.19 6.30 14.31
CA VAL A 95 14.91 6.99 15.39
C VAL A 95 16.25 7.46 14.82
N ASN A 96 16.22 8.61 14.17
CA ASN A 96 17.41 9.37 13.78
C ASN A 96 17.11 10.86 13.75
N MET A 97 18.17 11.67 13.83
CA MET A 97 18.08 13.14 13.89
C MET A 97 17.17 13.73 12.80
N ARG A 98 17.25 13.24 11.56
CA ARG A 98 16.46 13.78 10.45
C ARG A 98 14.96 13.48 10.63
N ALA A 99 14.65 12.23 10.96
CA ALA A 99 13.26 11.82 11.20
C ALA A 99 12.63 12.56 12.37
N LEU A 100 13.38 12.73 13.48
CA LEU A 100 12.91 13.49 14.65
C LEU A 100 12.80 14.99 14.38
N ALA A 101 13.71 15.56 13.59
CA ALA A 101 13.58 16.95 13.14
C ALA A 101 12.29 17.17 12.33
N ASP A 102 11.95 16.26 11.43
CA ASP A 102 10.73 16.34 10.62
C ASP A 102 9.45 16.22 11.48
N VAL A 103 9.49 15.39 12.54
CA VAL A 103 8.44 15.38 13.57
C VAL A 103 8.34 16.74 14.27
N GLY A 104 9.48 17.30 14.68
CA GLY A 104 9.55 18.62 15.30
C GLY A 104 8.97 19.72 14.41
N ARG A 105 9.23 19.68 13.10
CA ARG A 105 8.63 20.59 12.11
C ARG A 105 7.13 20.41 11.97
N THR A 106 6.66 19.17 11.95
CA THR A 106 5.23 18.85 11.83
C THR A 106 4.43 19.39 13.01
N LEU A 107 5.01 19.33 14.21
CA LEU A 107 4.44 19.93 15.43
C LEU A 107 4.63 21.45 15.53
N GLY A 108 5.49 22.03 14.68
CA GLY A 108 5.89 23.43 14.77
C GLY A 108 6.72 23.74 16.03
N LEU A 109 7.50 22.78 16.56
CA LEU A 109 8.25 22.93 17.81
C LEU A 109 9.20 24.12 17.80
N GLY A 110 9.80 24.44 16.65
CA GLY A 110 10.72 25.58 16.50
C GLY A 110 10.14 26.91 16.98
N ASP A 111 8.82 27.09 16.86
CA ASP A 111 8.12 28.30 17.30
C ASP A 111 7.96 28.39 18.83
N PHE A 112 8.07 27.26 19.52
CA PHE A 112 7.95 27.17 20.98
C PHE A 112 9.31 27.22 21.68
N VAL A 113 10.41 26.93 20.96
CA VAL A 113 11.76 26.86 21.56
C VAL A 113 12.25 28.25 21.98
N PHE A 114 12.79 28.32 23.19
CA PHE A 114 13.53 29.47 23.71
C PHE A 114 14.97 29.39 23.21
N LEU A 115 15.34 30.30 22.30
CA LEU A 115 16.68 30.39 21.71
C LEU A 115 17.41 31.66 22.17
N GLY A 116 18.73 31.55 22.27
CA GLY A 116 19.59 32.71 22.51
C GLY A 116 19.70 33.54 21.23
N ARG A 117 20.07 34.82 21.34
CA ARG A 117 20.07 35.73 20.18
C ARG A 117 20.98 35.24 19.05
N GLY A 118 22.14 34.67 19.41
CA GLY A 118 23.08 34.11 18.44
C GLY A 118 22.47 32.94 17.67
N GLU A 119 21.88 31.99 18.39
CA GLU A 119 21.25 30.81 17.81
C GLU A 119 20.07 31.18 16.91
N GLU A 120 19.22 32.09 17.39
CA GLU A 120 18.10 32.66 16.63
C GLU A 120 18.56 33.29 15.30
N SER A 121 19.62 34.11 15.34
CA SER A 121 20.14 34.81 14.16
C SER A 121 20.68 33.89 13.06
N THR A 122 21.00 32.64 13.41
CA THR A 122 21.47 31.61 12.47
C THR A 122 20.38 30.67 12.00
N GLY A 123 19.11 31.00 12.28
CA GLY A 123 17.97 30.16 11.90
C GLY A 123 17.78 28.94 12.79
N GLY A 124 18.18 29.01 14.07
CA GLY A 124 18.12 27.88 15.01
C GLY A 124 16.77 27.16 15.10
N ARG A 125 15.66 27.87 14.87
CA ARG A 125 14.29 27.30 14.93
C ARG A 125 14.03 26.19 13.91
N ASP A 126 14.77 26.15 12.81
CA ASP A 126 14.61 25.14 11.75
C ASP A 126 15.82 24.18 11.65
N LYS A 127 16.78 24.26 12.59
CA LYS A 127 17.95 23.37 12.59
C LYS A 127 17.54 21.96 13.03
N ASP A 128 17.96 20.96 12.25
CA ASP A 128 17.66 19.54 12.50
C ASP A 128 18.04 19.10 13.91
N SER A 129 19.25 19.45 14.37
CA SER A 129 19.73 19.06 15.70
C SER A 129 18.83 19.64 16.81
N ILE A 130 18.49 20.93 16.75
CA ILE A 130 17.68 21.57 17.80
C ILE A 130 16.28 20.97 17.84
N LEU A 131 15.67 20.73 16.69
CA LEU A 131 14.33 20.15 16.62
C LEU A 131 14.30 18.70 17.13
N ALA A 132 15.28 17.88 16.73
CA ALA A 132 15.40 16.51 17.20
C ALA A 132 15.56 16.44 18.73
N ASP A 133 16.54 17.18 19.28
CA ASP A 133 16.80 17.24 20.72
C ASP A 133 15.57 17.74 21.49
N THR A 134 14.81 18.68 20.91
CA THR A 134 13.58 19.20 21.51
C THR A 134 12.45 18.16 21.52
N VAL A 135 12.29 17.35 20.47
CA VAL A 135 11.31 16.24 20.46
C VAL A 135 11.62 15.25 21.59
N GLU A 136 12.89 14.84 21.72
CA GLU A 136 13.33 13.95 22.79
C GLU A 136 13.09 14.59 24.16
N ALA A 137 13.44 15.86 24.34
CA ALA A 137 13.20 16.57 25.59
C ALA A 137 11.70 16.67 25.96
N VAL A 138 10.81 16.84 24.98
CA VAL A 138 9.36 16.85 25.19
C VAL A 138 8.86 15.47 25.63
N ILE A 139 9.36 14.39 25.01
CA ILE A 139 9.07 13.01 25.46
C ILE A 139 9.56 12.81 26.90
N GLY A 140 10.77 13.26 27.22
CA GLY A 140 11.32 13.21 28.57
C GLY A 140 10.49 14.00 29.59
N ALA A 141 9.94 15.16 29.21
CA ALA A 141 9.05 15.95 30.06
C ALA A 141 7.74 15.21 30.35
N VAL A 142 7.12 14.61 29.34
CA VAL A 142 5.90 13.81 29.51
C VAL A 142 6.17 12.58 30.37
N TYR A 143 7.29 11.89 30.18
CA TYR A 143 7.66 10.75 31.03
C TYR A 143 7.82 11.16 32.49
N GLN A 144 8.53 12.25 32.75
CA GLN A 144 8.78 12.74 34.10
C GLN A 144 7.50 13.22 34.81
N GLY A 145 6.55 13.80 34.07
CA GLY A 145 5.30 14.34 34.63
C GLY A 145 4.13 13.35 34.67
N ALA A 146 4.02 12.46 33.67
CA ALA A 146 2.83 11.64 33.42
C ALA A 146 3.14 10.13 33.25
N GLY A 147 4.41 9.72 33.30
CA GLY A 147 4.83 8.31 33.30
C GLY A 147 4.89 7.64 31.92
N ILE A 148 5.24 6.36 31.92
CA ILE A 148 5.55 5.59 30.70
C ILE A 148 4.33 5.39 29.78
N GLU A 149 3.14 5.18 30.34
CA GLU A 149 1.89 4.99 29.59
C GLU A 149 1.53 6.23 28.76
N ALA A 150 1.62 7.42 29.37
CA ALA A 150 1.40 8.70 28.68
C ALA A 150 2.47 8.94 27.62
N SER A 151 3.72 8.63 27.94
CA SER A 151 4.84 8.77 27.01
C SER A 151 4.71 7.84 25.80
N ALA A 152 4.25 6.60 26.01
CA ALA A 152 4.03 5.66 24.92
C ALA A 152 2.97 6.18 23.95
N ARG A 153 1.84 6.72 24.45
CA ARG A 153 0.82 7.34 23.60
C ARG A 153 1.34 8.52 22.79
N LEU A 154 2.18 9.37 23.39
CA LEU A 154 2.87 10.44 22.67
C LEU A 154 3.82 9.87 21.61
N VAL A 155 4.70 8.94 21.97
CA VAL A 155 5.66 8.37 21.02
C VAL A 155 4.95 7.71 19.84
N HIS A 156 3.87 6.95 20.07
CA HIS A 156 3.06 6.38 18.99
C HIS A 156 2.44 7.43 18.08
N SER A 157 1.89 8.53 18.63
CA SER A 157 1.31 9.59 17.79
C SER A 157 2.35 10.28 16.90
N LEU A 158 3.61 10.32 17.34
CA LEU A 158 4.73 10.91 16.60
C LEU A 158 5.38 9.95 15.59
N VAL A 159 5.59 8.70 16.01
CA VAL A 159 6.46 7.75 15.31
C VAL A 159 5.67 6.73 14.49
N ASP A 160 4.42 6.40 14.81
CA ASP A 160 3.62 5.47 14.00
C ASP A 160 3.46 5.94 12.53
N PRO A 161 3.27 7.24 12.23
CA PRO A 161 3.26 7.72 10.85
C PRO A 161 4.60 7.50 10.13
N LEU A 162 5.71 7.58 10.87
CA LEU A 162 7.06 7.30 10.35
C LEU A 162 7.28 5.80 10.17
N LEU A 163 6.77 4.96 11.08
CA LEU A 163 6.83 3.51 10.98
C LEU A 163 6.00 2.97 9.80
N ALA A 164 4.82 3.56 9.56
CA ALA A 164 4.01 3.24 8.39
C ALA A 164 4.74 3.59 7.06
N GLN A 165 5.50 4.69 7.06
CA GLN A 165 6.36 5.09 5.95
C GLN A 165 7.64 4.23 5.87
N SER A 166 8.23 3.85 7.01
CA SER A 166 9.46 3.05 7.08
C SER A 166 9.24 1.59 6.68
N ALA A 167 8.06 1.04 6.96
CA ALA A 167 7.61 -0.24 6.42
C ALA A 167 7.49 -0.23 4.87
N THR A 168 7.34 0.94 4.26
CA THR A 168 7.44 1.15 2.80
C THR A 168 8.87 1.47 2.32
N LEU A 169 9.76 1.81 3.25
CA LEU A 169 11.14 2.31 3.04
C LEU A 169 12.21 1.34 3.57
N GLY A 170 11.90 0.07 3.90
CA GLY A 170 12.84 -0.92 4.44
C GLY A 170 14.13 -1.14 3.62
N ALA A 171 14.23 -0.56 2.42
CA ALA A 171 15.39 -0.51 1.55
C ALA A 171 16.22 0.81 1.59
N GLY A 172 15.78 1.84 2.31
CA GLY A 172 16.24 3.22 2.14
C GLY A 172 17.45 3.69 2.93
N LEU A 173 18.14 2.80 3.66
CA LEU A 173 19.35 3.15 4.41
C LEU A 173 20.66 2.79 3.67
N ASP A 174 20.58 1.95 2.64
CA ASP A 174 21.71 1.61 1.78
C ASP A 174 21.22 1.20 0.39
N TRP A 175 20.93 2.19 -0.47
CA TRP A 175 20.35 1.94 -1.77
C TRP A 175 21.22 1.07 -2.66
N LYS A 176 22.55 1.12 -2.50
CA LYS A 176 23.47 0.29 -3.28
C LYS A 176 23.37 -1.18 -2.89
N THR A 177 23.35 -1.47 -1.59
CA THR A 177 23.16 -2.84 -1.11
C THR A 177 21.76 -3.35 -1.40
N SER A 178 20.73 -2.53 -1.15
CA SER A 178 19.34 -2.87 -1.50
C SER A 178 19.16 -3.14 -3.00
N LEU A 179 19.84 -2.36 -3.86
CA LEU A 179 19.86 -2.55 -5.30
C LEU A 179 20.61 -3.82 -5.71
N GLN A 180 21.76 -4.11 -5.08
CA GLN A 180 22.48 -5.36 -5.30
C GLN A 180 21.62 -6.56 -4.92
N GLU A 181 20.96 -6.51 -3.77
CA GLU A 181 20.09 -7.56 -3.26
C GLU A 181 18.88 -7.78 -4.18
N ILE A 182 18.16 -6.71 -4.57
CA ILE A 182 16.98 -6.82 -5.43
C ILE A 182 17.38 -7.31 -6.83
N SER A 183 18.47 -6.79 -7.39
CA SER A 183 18.97 -7.21 -8.70
C SER A 183 19.41 -8.68 -8.71
N SER A 184 20.06 -9.13 -7.63
CA SER A 184 20.46 -10.55 -7.48
C SER A 184 19.25 -11.45 -7.25
N ARG A 185 18.28 -11.02 -6.44
CA ARG A 185 17.03 -11.73 -6.16
C ARG A 185 16.20 -11.95 -7.42
N HIS A 186 16.20 -11.00 -8.35
CA HIS A 186 15.45 -11.07 -9.61
C HIS A 186 16.29 -11.53 -10.82
N GLY A 187 17.56 -11.92 -10.61
CA GLY A 187 18.41 -12.46 -11.68
C GLY A 187 18.79 -11.44 -12.77
N LEU A 188 18.75 -10.14 -12.48
CA LEU A 188 18.97 -9.06 -13.45
C LEU A 188 20.46 -8.77 -13.72
N GLY A 189 21.37 -9.34 -12.91
CA GLY A 189 22.81 -9.10 -12.95
C GLY A 189 23.29 -8.17 -11.84
N SER A 190 24.57 -7.82 -11.83
CA SER A 190 25.13 -6.88 -10.84
C SER A 190 24.99 -5.43 -11.31
N PRO A 191 24.68 -4.47 -10.43
CA PRO A 191 24.66 -3.05 -10.76
C PRO A 191 26.06 -2.48 -11.02
N GLU A 192 26.23 -1.83 -12.16
CA GLU A 192 27.43 -1.09 -12.54
C GLU A 192 27.13 0.42 -12.53
N TYR A 193 28.07 1.22 -12.02
CA TYR A 193 27.91 2.68 -11.90
C TYR A 193 28.81 3.39 -12.90
N VAL A 194 28.23 4.24 -13.73
CA VAL A 194 28.95 5.13 -14.65
C VAL A 194 28.80 6.55 -14.13
N VAL A 195 29.90 7.23 -13.83
CA VAL A 195 29.89 8.56 -13.21
C VAL A 195 30.54 9.59 -14.12
N PHE A 196 29.82 10.68 -14.36
CA PHE A 196 30.25 11.86 -15.09
C PHE A 196 30.50 13.01 -14.11
N GLU A 197 31.52 13.82 -14.38
CA GLU A 197 31.84 15.00 -13.57
C GLU A 197 31.89 16.25 -14.46
N ASP A 198 31.32 17.34 -13.96
CA ASP A 198 31.27 18.62 -14.65
C ASP A 198 31.45 19.79 -13.66
N GLY A 199 31.91 20.94 -14.17
CA GLY A 199 32.10 22.17 -13.41
C GLY A 199 33.50 22.39 -12.81
N PRO A 200 33.77 23.61 -12.32
CA PRO A 200 35.08 23.98 -11.75
C PRO A 200 35.28 23.35 -10.37
N GLU A 201 36.53 23.23 -9.91
CA GLU A 201 36.90 22.47 -8.71
C GLU A 201 36.15 22.86 -7.42
N HIS A 202 35.76 24.13 -7.30
CA HIS A 202 35.02 24.68 -6.18
C HIS A 202 33.49 24.59 -6.30
N ALA A 203 32.97 24.06 -7.43
CA ALA A 203 31.55 23.90 -7.72
C ALA A 203 31.29 22.66 -8.60
N LYS A 204 31.99 21.55 -8.33
CA LYS A 204 31.81 20.30 -9.07
C LYS A 204 30.42 19.71 -8.86
N SER A 205 29.80 19.28 -9.95
CA SER A 205 28.61 18.43 -9.96
C SER A 205 28.95 17.06 -10.54
N PHE A 206 28.29 16.04 -10.02
CA PHE A 206 28.42 14.66 -10.47
C PHE A 206 27.07 14.16 -10.96
N GLU A 207 27.07 13.45 -12.06
CA GLU A 207 25.94 12.66 -12.55
C GLU A 207 26.36 11.19 -12.53
N ALA A 208 25.49 10.31 -12.05
CA ALA A 208 25.73 8.88 -12.00
C ALA A 208 24.59 8.13 -12.69
N GLU A 209 24.92 7.13 -13.49
CA GLU A 209 23.98 6.19 -14.08
C GLU A 209 24.24 4.80 -13.51
N VAL A 210 23.17 4.06 -13.22
CA VAL A 210 23.21 2.64 -12.85
C VAL A 210 22.82 1.80 -14.04
N VAL A 211 23.69 0.87 -14.42
CA VAL A 211 23.49 -0.10 -15.49
C VAL A 211 23.36 -1.50 -14.91
N ILE A 212 22.28 -2.20 -15.26
CA ILE A 212 22.05 -3.61 -14.87
C ILE A 212 21.61 -4.35 -16.13
N GLY A 213 22.23 -5.49 -16.43
CA GLY A 213 21.89 -6.29 -17.62
C GLY A 213 22.05 -5.54 -18.96
N GLY A 214 22.89 -4.50 -19.01
CA GLY A 214 23.11 -3.65 -20.19
C GLY A 214 22.11 -2.51 -20.38
N ALA A 215 21.15 -2.32 -19.47
CA ALA A 215 20.19 -1.22 -19.50
C ALA A 215 20.45 -0.21 -18.38
N VAL A 216 20.30 1.08 -18.67
CA VAL A 216 20.35 2.16 -17.65
C VAL A 216 19.02 2.17 -16.91
N LEU A 217 19.04 1.83 -15.61
CA LEU A 217 17.82 1.72 -14.78
C LEU A 217 17.65 2.87 -13.80
N GLY A 218 18.70 3.66 -13.54
CA GLY A 218 18.62 4.81 -12.64
C GLY A 218 19.66 5.86 -12.97
N ARG A 219 19.31 7.13 -12.70
CA ARG A 219 20.19 8.29 -12.88
C ARG A 219 20.13 9.16 -11.63
N GLY A 220 21.25 9.71 -11.18
CA GLY A 220 21.30 10.57 -10.00
C GLY A 220 22.31 11.69 -10.18
N THR A 221 22.10 12.78 -9.45
CA THR A 221 22.96 13.97 -9.50
C THR A 221 23.38 14.37 -8.09
N GLY A 222 24.57 14.94 -7.92
CA GLY A 222 25.02 15.31 -6.58
C GLY A 222 26.25 16.20 -6.56
N ARG A 223 26.48 16.84 -5.42
CA ARG A 223 27.72 17.60 -5.15
C ARG A 223 28.93 16.71 -4.86
N THR A 224 28.71 15.40 -4.70
CA THR A 224 29.76 14.38 -4.59
C THR A 224 29.36 13.14 -5.38
N LYS A 225 30.35 12.34 -5.83
CA LYS A 225 30.12 11.05 -6.51
C LYS A 225 29.20 10.13 -5.69
N LYS A 226 29.46 10.04 -4.38
CA LYS A 226 28.68 9.20 -3.47
C LYS A 226 27.20 9.57 -3.41
N VAL A 227 26.88 10.88 -3.46
CA VAL A 227 25.49 11.36 -3.45
C VAL A 227 24.80 11.04 -4.78
N ALA A 228 25.46 11.33 -5.90
CA ALA A 228 24.93 11.02 -7.23
C ALA A 228 24.66 9.52 -7.40
N GLU A 229 25.58 8.66 -6.96
CA GLU A 229 25.42 7.20 -7.03
C GLU A 229 24.32 6.67 -6.10
N GLN A 230 24.15 7.24 -4.91
CA GLN A 230 23.06 6.83 -4.00
C GLN A 230 21.69 7.22 -4.57
N GLU A 231 21.57 8.39 -5.20
CA GLU A 231 20.33 8.79 -5.89
C GLU A 231 20.07 7.93 -7.14
N ALA A 232 21.11 7.62 -7.93
CA ALA A 232 21.00 6.71 -9.06
C ALA A 232 20.59 5.29 -8.63
N ALA A 233 21.13 4.80 -7.51
CA ALA A 233 20.77 3.52 -6.92
C ALA A 233 19.32 3.51 -6.40
N ALA A 234 18.89 4.61 -5.79
CA ALA A 234 17.50 4.77 -5.36
C ALA A 234 16.54 4.74 -6.56
N HIS A 235 16.84 5.47 -7.63
CA HIS A 235 16.00 5.46 -8.84
C HIS A 235 15.98 4.10 -9.54
N ALA A 236 17.13 3.42 -9.65
CA ALA A 236 17.18 2.07 -10.21
C ALA A 236 16.44 1.05 -9.34
N TRP A 237 16.61 1.15 -8.02
CA TRP A 237 15.90 0.28 -7.08
C TRP A 237 14.39 0.52 -7.14
N THR A 238 13.96 1.77 -7.19
CA THR A 238 12.55 2.14 -7.37
C THR A 238 12.05 1.71 -8.74
N SER A 239 12.81 1.80 -9.82
CA SER A 239 12.36 1.31 -11.13
C SER A 239 12.21 -0.21 -11.14
N ILE A 240 13.19 -0.96 -10.61
CA ILE A 240 13.10 -2.43 -10.52
C ILE A 240 11.96 -2.83 -9.61
N ARG A 241 11.87 -2.21 -8.43
CA ARG A 241 10.78 -2.45 -7.49
C ARG A 241 9.46 -2.10 -8.14
N ASP A 242 9.31 -0.92 -8.73
CA ASP A 242 8.06 -0.47 -9.33
C ASP A 242 7.74 -1.31 -10.58
N ASP A 243 8.68 -1.78 -11.40
CA ASP A 243 8.41 -2.71 -12.50
C ASP A 243 7.95 -4.08 -11.97
N HIS A 244 8.42 -4.50 -10.78
CA HIS A 244 8.01 -5.73 -10.11
C HIS A 244 6.81 -5.58 -9.13
N GLU A 245 6.48 -4.38 -8.67
CA GLU A 245 5.35 -3.98 -7.79
C GLU A 245 4.20 -3.33 -8.58
N SER A 246 4.46 -2.85 -9.79
CA SER A 246 3.45 -2.36 -10.77
C SER A 246 2.80 -3.50 -11.52
N ALA A 247 3.23 -4.74 -11.29
CA ALA A 247 2.32 -5.86 -11.29
C ALA A 247 1.30 -5.62 -10.15
N PRO A 248 0.07 -5.20 -10.47
CA PRO A 248 -0.70 -4.37 -9.55
C PRO A 248 -1.06 -5.12 -8.26
N SER A 249 -0.76 -4.50 -7.12
CA SER A 249 -1.13 -4.88 -5.74
C SER A 249 -2.65 -4.81 -5.44
N THR A 250 -3.47 -4.98 -6.46
CA THR A 250 -4.93 -5.09 -6.38
C THR A 250 -5.35 -6.56 -6.34
N VAL A 251 -6.41 -6.87 -5.58
CA VAL A 251 -7.11 -8.17 -5.64
C VAL A 251 -7.23 -8.61 -7.11
N PRO A 252 -6.79 -9.83 -7.51
CA PRO A 252 -6.97 -10.35 -8.86
C PRO A 252 -8.37 -10.01 -9.40
N GLU A 253 -8.40 -9.42 -10.58
CA GLU A 253 -9.63 -9.08 -11.27
C GLU A 253 -10.01 -10.27 -12.17
N LEU A 254 -11.05 -10.14 -12.99
CA LEU A 254 -11.58 -11.30 -13.71
C LEU A 254 -10.56 -11.98 -14.63
N PRO A 255 -9.81 -11.27 -15.50
CA PRO A 255 -8.84 -11.88 -16.39
C PRO A 255 -7.84 -12.77 -15.67
N GLU A 256 -7.30 -12.30 -14.55
CA GLU A 256 -6.32 -13.04 -13.75
C GLU A 256 -6.95 -14.30 -13.16
N VAL A 257 -8.15 -14.15 -12.58
CA VAL A 257 -8.91 -15.27 -12.00
C VAL A 257 -9.29 -16.30 -13.07
N GLU A 258 -9.61 -15.89 -14.30
CA GLU A 258 -9.90 -16.81 -15.40
C GLU A 258 -8.66 -17.58 -15.86
N VAL A 259 -7.48 -16.95 -15.90
CA VAL A 259 -6.24 -17.67 -16.23
C VAL A 259 -5.92 -18.70 -15.16
N VAL A 260 -6.06 -18.34 -13.87
CA VAL A 260 -5.92 -19.30 -12.76
C VAL A 260 -6.94 -20.44 -12.90
N ARG A 261 -8.21 -20.13 -13.17
CA ARG A 261 -9.25 -21.15 -13.38
C ARG A 261 -8.88 -22.13 -14.49
N ARG A 262 -8.38 -21.62 -15.64
CA ARG A 262 -8.05 -22.45 -16.81
C ARG A 262 -7.02 -23.51 -16.52
N GLY A 263 -5.92 -23.19 -15.84
CA GLY A 263 -4.96 -24.24 -15.57
C GLY A 263 -5.16 -24.98 -14.27
N LEU A 264 -5.91 -24.45 -13.29
CA LEU A 264 -6.48 -25.30 -12.26
C LEU A 264 -7.32 -26.41 -12.91
N ALA A 265 -8.16 -26.07 -13.89
CA ALA A 265 -8.94 -27.07 -14.61
C ALA A 265 -8.04 -28.17 -15.20
N THR A 266 -6.95 -27.78 -15.89
CA THR A 266 -5.95 -28.73 -16.42
C THR A 266 -5.31 -29.62 -15.36
N HIS A 267 -5.04 -29.09 -14.16
CA HIS A 267 -4.23 -29.78 -13.15
C HIS A 267 -5.03 -30.50 -12.07
N VAL A 268 -6.31 -30.18 -11.87
CA VAL A 268 -7.11 -30.76 -10.78
C VAL A 268 -8.37 -31.46 -11.25
N GLU A 269 -8.95 -31.13 -12.41
CA GLU A 269 -10.18 -31.78 -12.85
C GLU A 269 -10.00 -33.28 -13.07
N GLY A 270 -10.96 -34.06 -12.59
CA GLY A 270 -10.95 -35.51 -12.65
C GLY A 270 -10.08 -36.18 -11.59
N ARG A 271 -9.18 -35.46 -10.90
CA ARG A 271 -8.30 -36.02 -9.87
C ARG A 271 -9.04 -36.21 -8.54
N ARG A 272 -8.63 -37.23 -7.77
CA ARG A 272 -9.16 -37.54 -6.44
C ARG A 272 -8.20 -37.03 -5.37
N LEU A 273 -8.72 -36.25 -4.43
CA LEU A 273 -7.97 -35.77 -3.26
C LEU A 273 -7.72 -36.93 -2.30
N VAL A 274 -6.47 -37.13 -1.89
CA VAL A 274 -6.08 -38.15 -0.89
C VAL A 274 -5.54 -37.52 0.39
N GLY A 275 -5.05 -36.28 0.31
CA GLY A 275 -4.61 -35.51 1.45
C GLY A 275 -5.01 -34.04 1.30
N VAL A 276 -5.52 -33.46 2.37
CA VAL A 276 -5.70 -32.02 2.48
C VAL A 276 -5.12 -31.59 3.82
N GLU A 277 -4.17 -30.66 3.78
CA GLU A 277 -3.55 -30.07 4.96
C GLU A 277 -3.86 -28.58 4.97
N LEU A 278 -4.33 -28.06 6.09
CA LEU A 278 -4.60 -26.63 6.28
C LEU A 278 -3.77 -26.11 7.46
N ARG A 279 -3.03 -25.02 7.23
CA ARG A 279 -2.16 -24.39 8.22
C ARG A 279 -2.79 -23.10 8.72
N GLY A 280 -3.00 -23.05 10.03
CA GLY A 280 -3.62 -21.91 10.69
C GLY A 280 -5.13 -21.79 10.43
N HIS A 281 -5.78 -20.90 11.19
CA HIS A 281 -7.25 -20.79 11.19
C HIS A 281 -7.78 -19.81 10.13
N ARG A 282 -6.93 -18.87 9.65
CA ARG A 282 -7.36 -17.79 8.74
C ARG A 282 -7.76 -18.30 7.35
N VAL A 283 -7.09 -19.32 6.85
CA VAL A 283 -7.36 -19.91 5.53
C VAL A 283 -8.76 -20.54 5.46
N ALA A 284 -9.24 -21.10 6.58
CA ALA A 284 -10.55 -21.73 6.68
C ALA A 284 -11.57 -20.86 7.46
N ARG A 285 -11.31 -19.56 7.64
CA ARG A 285 -12.15 -18.68 8.49
C ARG A 285 -13.63 -18.59 8.08
N ARG A 286 -13.95 -18.92 6.83
CA ARG A 286 -15.32 -18.92 6.30
C ARG A 286 -15.99 -20.30 6.44
N HIS A 287 -15.24 -21.31 6.84
CA HIS A 287 -15.73 -22.65 7.14
C HIS A 287 -15.92 -22.77 8.65
N VAL A 288 -17.17 -22.62 9.11
CA VAL A 288 -17.50 -22.47 10.54
C VAL A 288 -17.00 -23.64 11.40
N ALA A 289 -16.98 -24.86 10.86
CA ALA A 289 -16.51 -26.04 11.58
C ALA A 289 -14.98 -26.14 11.72
N GLY A 290 -14.23 -25.21 11.12
CA GLY A 290 -12.78 -25.10 11.25
C GLY A 290 -11.96 -25.92 10.22
N PRO A 291 -10.63 -25.71 10.20
CA PRO A 291 -9.74 -26.29 9.18
C PRO A 291 -9.68 -27.83 9.22
N GLU A 292 -9.74 -28.45 10.40
CA GLU A 292 -9.70 -29.91 10.53
C GLU A 292 -10.93 -30.58 9.89
N ASP A 293 -12.14 -30.04 10.14
CA ASP A 293 -13.37 -30.51 9.49
C ASP A 293 -13.31 -30.31 7.97
N LEU A 294 -12.84 -29.14 7.52
CA LEU A 294 -12.68 -28.85 6.09
C LEU A 294 -11.77 -29.87 5.41
N ALA A 295 -10.60 -30.14 5.99
CA ALA A 295 -9.66 -31.14 5.47
C ALA A 295 -10.27 -32.55 5.44
N ALA A 296 -10.92 -32.97 6.53
CA ALA A 296 -11.55 -34.28 6.64
C ALA A 296 -12.67 -34.48 5.60
N ARG A 297 -13.50 -33.45 5.37
CA ARG A 297 -14.62 -33.53 4.40
C ARG A 297 -14.17 -33.47 2.95
N LEU A 298 -12.99 -32.92 2.67
CA LEU A 298 -12.39 -32.88 1.33
C LEU A 298 -11.65 -34.17 0.98
N ALA A 299 -11.04 -34.82 1.97
CA ALA A 299 -10.30 -36.06 1.76
C ALA A 299 -11.18 -37.13 1.08
N GLY A 300 -10.63 -37.75 0.05
CA GLY A 300 -11.31 -38.77 -0.74
C GLY A 300 -12.24 -38.23 -1.84
N ARG A 301 -12.55 -36.93 -1.91
CA ARG A 301 -13.45 -36.40 -2.95
C ARG A 301 -12.75 -36.23 -4.31
N ARG A 302 -13.51 -36.38 -5.38
CA ARG A 302 -13.07 -36.07 -6.76
C ARG A 302 -13.46 -34.65 -7.14
N VAL A 303 -12.55 -33.96 -7.83
CA VAL A 303 -12.84 -32.66 -8.45
C VAL A 303 -13.51 -32.91 -9.81
N ALA A 304 -14.76 -32.51 -9.96
CA ALA A 304 -15.51 -32.70 -11.21
C ALA A 304 -15.25 -31.57 -12.21
N ALA A 305 -15.20 -30.33 -11.75
CA ALA A 305 -14.96 -29.15 -12.57
C ALA A 305 -14.39 -27.98 -11.74
N VAL A 306 -13.67 -27.07 -12.39
CA VAL A 306 -13.22 -25.81 -11.80
C VAL A 306 -13.93 -24.63 -12.46
N ARG A 307 -14.70 -23.91 -11.65
CA ARG A 307 -15.55 -22.80 -12.09
C ARG A 307 -15.14 -21.48 -11.45
N ARG A 308 -15.72 -20.39 -11.96
CA ARG A 308 -15.57 -19.05 -11.41
C ARG A 308 -16.86 -18.24 -11.51
N ARG A 309 -16.96 -17.21 -10.68
CA ARG A 309 -17.95 -16.13 -10.78
C ARG A 309 -17.33 -14.86 -10.21
N GLY A 310 -17.13 -13.86 -11.07
CA GLY A 310 -16.38 -12.67 -10.70
C GLY A 310 -14.97 -13.01 -10.21
N LYS A 311 -14.71 -12.76 -8.92
CA LYS A 311 -13.40 -12.96 -8.26
C LYS A 311 -13.31 -14.23 -7.41
N TYR A 312 -14.36 -15.04 -7.40
CA TYR A 312 -14.39 -16.32 -6.70
C TYR A 312 -14.13 -17.46 -7.67
N LEU A 313 -13.41 -18.46 -7.18
CA LEU A 313 -13.20 -19.76 -7.82
C LEU A 313 -13.93 -20.81 -6.98
N TRP A 314 -14.41 -21.88 -7.59
CA TRP A 314 -14.79 -23.06 -6.83
C TRP A 314 -14.55 -24.35 -7.60
N TRP A 315 -14.38 -25.43 -6.85
CA TRP A 315 -14.37 -26.77 -7.39
C TRP A 315 -15.73 -27.39 -7.18
N ASP A 316 -16.35 -27.87 -8.25
CA ASP A 316 -17.46 -28.79 -8.13
C ASP A 316 -16.90 -30.12 -7.62
N LEU A 317 -17.34 -30.56 -6.45
CA LEU A 317 -17.02 -31.87 -5.90
C LEU A 317 -18.20 -32.82 -6.13
N GLU A 318 -17.97 -34.12 -5.95
CA GLU A 318 -19.05 -35.11 -5.89
C GLU A 318 -20.11 -34.69 -4.83
N ASP A 319 -21.39 -35.03 -5.07
CA ASP A 319 -22.57 -34.75 -4.23
C ASP A 319 -23.07 -33.29 -4.16
N SER A 320 -22.90 -32.50 -5.23
CA SER A 320 -23.39 -31.09 -5.30
C SER A 320 -22.79 -30.17 -4.23
N VAL A 321 -21.58 -30.49 -3.76
CA VAL A 321 -20.82 -29.66 -2.82
C VAL A 321 -19.73 -28.92 -3.58
N GLY A 322 -19.59 -27.62 -3.32
CA GLY A 322 -18.52 -26.78 -3.83
C GLY A 322 -17.43 -26.53 -2.78
N LEU A 323 -16.16 -26.66 -3.15
CA LEU A 323 -15.07 -26.00 -2.41
C LEU A 323 -14.90 -24.60 -3.01
N ILE A 324 -15.38 -23.56 -2.31
CA ILE A 324 -15.21 -22.18 -2.73
C ILE A 324 -13.85 -21.64 -2.25
N LEU A 325 -13.15 -20.95 -3.13
CA LEU A 325 -11.84 -20.33 -2.91
C LEU A 325 -11.90 -18.85 -3.31
N HIS A 326 -11.23 -18.00 -2.53
CA HIS A 326 -10.99 -16.60 -2.88
C HIS A 326 -9.52 -16.29 -2.65
N LEU A 327 -8.82 -15.75 -3.66
CA LEU A 327 -7.38 -15.49 -3.58
C LEU A 327 -7.04 -14.28 -2.70
N GLY A 328 -7.99 -13.39 -2.42
CA GLY A 328 -7.69 -12.20 -1.64
C GLY A 328 -6.77 -11.27 -2.41
N MET A 329 -5.79 -10.66 -1.75
CA MET A 329 -4.85 -9.73 -2.42
C MET A 329 -3.54 -10.39 -2.85
N SER A 330 -3.10 -11.42 -2.14
CA SER A 330 -1.78 -12.05 -2.33
C SER A 330 -1.85 -13.58 -2.40
N GLY A 331 -3.06 -14.15 -2.44
CA GLY A 331 -3.24 -15.59 -2.53
C GLY A 331 -2.88 -16.10 -3.91
N GLN A 332 -2.16 -17.22 -3.92
CA GLN A 332 -1.67 -17.91 -5.10
C GLN A 332 -1.97 -19.40 -4.96
N LEU A 333 -2.23 -20.06 -6.09
CA LEU A 333 -2.36 -21.51 -6.18
C LEU A 333 -1.21 -22.02 -7.05
N LEU A 334 -0.30 -22.77 -6.43
CA LEU A 334 0.91 -23.31 -7.06
C LEU A 334 0.72 -24.80 -7.27
N VAL A 335 1.22 -25.34 -8.39
CA VAL A 335 1.28 -26.80 -8.65
C VAL A 335 2.73 -27.21 -8.47
N GLU A 336 3.03 -27.95 -7.41
CA GLU A 336 4.41 -28.19 -6.99
C GLU A 336 4.72 -29.68 -6.93
N ASP A 337 5.99 -30.00 -7.14
CA ASP A 337 6.50 -31.34 -6.84
C ASP A 337 6.48 -31.52 -5.30
N PRO A 338 5.88 -32.60 -4.78
CA PRO A 338 5.87 -32.88 -3.34
C PRO A 338 7.26 -32.95 -2.69
N ALA A 339 8.32 -33.19 -3.47
CA ALA A 339 9.71 -33.21 -2.98
C ALA A 339 10.28 -31.80 -2.72
N LEU A 340 9.67 -30.74 -3.26
CA LEU A 340 10.13 -29.37 -3.04
C LEU A 340 9.75 -28.87 -1.64
N PRO A 341 10.62 -28.06 -1.00
CA PRO A 341 10.36 -27.52 0.32
C PRO A 341 9.12 -26.61 0.33
N ASP A 342 8.50 -26.47 1.49
CA ASP A 342 7.31 -25.65 1.68
C ASP A 342 7.61 -24.16 1.49
N GLU A 343 6.66 -23.43 0.93
CA GLU A 343 6.73 -21.97 0.86
C GLU A 343 6.46 -21.36 2.25
N LYS A 344 7.14 -20.25 2.56
CA LYS A 344 7.01 -19.54 3.85
C LYS A 344 5.56 -19.23 4.23
N HIS A 345 4.72 -18.95 3.23
CA HIS A 345 3.32 -18.56 3.42
C HIS A 345 2.33 -19.63 2.94
N LEU A 346 2.72 -20.90 2.97
CA LEU A 346 1.86 -22.03 2.66
C LEU A 346 0.74 -22.17 3.70
N HIS A 347 -0.51 -22.08 3.26
CA HIS A 347 -1.70 -22.19 4.12
C HIS A 347 -2.60 -23.38 3.80
N ALA A 348 -2.56 -23.91 2.57
CA ALA A 348 -3.25 -25.15 2.24
C ALA A 348 -2.42 -26.00 1.29
N ARG A 349 -2.47 -27.32 1.46
CA ARG A 349 -1.89 -28.30 0.53
C ARG A 349 -2.96 -29.32 0.15
N PHE A 350 -3.03 -29.64 -1.13
CA PHE A 350 -3.93 -30.64 -1.70
C PHE A 350 -3.10 -31.69 -2.45
N THR A 351 -3.13 -32.92 -1.96
CA THR A 351 -2.43 -34.06 -2.54
C THR A 351 -3.44 -34.96 -3.25
N PHE A 352 -3.06 -35.49 -4.41
CA PHE A 352 -3.94 -36.27 -5.28
C PHE A 352 -3.51 -37.74 -5.40
N ALA A 353 -4.46 -38.62 -5.71
CA ALA A 353 -4.28 -40.08 -5.72
C ALA A 353 -3.31 -40.61 -6.80
N ASP A 354 -3.05 -39.82 -7.83
CA ASP A 354 -2.26 -40.21 -9.01
C ASP A 354 -0.75 -40.03 -8.83
N ALA A 355 -0.30 -39.67 -7.63
CA ALA A 355 1.10 -39.36 -7.31
C ALA A 355 1.73 -38.29 -8.23
N GLY A 356 0.89 -37.47 -8.88
CA GLY A 356 1.31 -36.30 -9.64
C GLY A 356 1.60 -35.10 -8.72
N PRO A 357 1.83 -33.92 -9.28
CA PRO A 357 2.15 -32.74 -8.49
C PRO A 357 0.98 -32.35 -7.58
N GLU A 358 1.30 -31.79 -6.43
CA GLU A 358 0.34 -31.29 -5.44
C GLU A 358 -0.06 -29.85 -5.75
N LEU A 359 -1.19 -29.41 -5.18
CA LEU A 359 -1.60 -28.01 -5.25
C LEU A 359 -1.38 -27.34 -3.90
N ARG A 360 -0.73 -26.17 -3.89
CA ARG A 360 -0.40 -25.39 -2.70
C ARG A 360 -1.07 -24.03 -2.75
N PHE A 361 -1.78 -23.64 -1.70
CA PHE A 361 -2.32 -22.30 -1.52
C PHE A 361 -1.38 -21.48 -0.64
N VAL A 362 -0.77 -20.44 -1.21
CA VAL A 362 0.18 -19.55 -0.55
C VAL A 362 -0.44 -18.17 -0.46
N ASP A 363 -0.41 -17.51 0.70
CA ASP A 363 -0.99 -16.17 0.86
C ASP A 363 -0.30 -15.36 1.95
N GLN A 364 0.55 -14.41 1.55
CA GLN A 364 1.31 -13.57 2.48
C GLN A 364 0.42 -12.74 3.41
N ARG A 365 -0.69 -12.19 2.91
CA ARG A 365 -1.58 -11.30 3.69
C ARG A 365 -2.69 -12.05 4.42
N THR A 366 -2.85 -13.36 4.19
CA THR A 366 -3.88 -14.21 4.83
C THR A 366 -5.32 -13.69 4.63
N PHE A 367 -5.59 -13.07 3.48
CA PHE A 367 -6.91 -12.53 3.14
C PHE A 367 -7.71 -13.45 2.23
N GLY A 368 -7.06 -14.36 1.53
CA GLY A 368 -7.73 -15.43 0.84
C GLY A 368 -8.32 -16.46 1.80
N GLY A 369 -9.00 -17.45 1.25
CA GLY A 369 -9.54 -18.54 2.06
C GLY A 369 -10.43 -19.51 1.29
N LEU A 370 -10.75 -20.59 1.99
CA LEU A 370 -11.39 -21.81 1.52
C LEU A 370 -12.60 -22.11 2.39
N ALA A 371 -13.68 -22.62 1.80
CA ALA A 371 -14.80 -23.18 2.54
C ALA A 371 -15.56 -24.21 1.71
N LEU A 372 -16.17 -25.20 2.36
CA LEU A 372 -17.17 -26.04 1.71
C LEU A 372 -18.53 -25.36 1.79
N THR A 373 -19.33 -25.55 0.74
CA THR A 373 -20.67 -24.99 0.64
C THR A 373 -21.50 -25.81 -0.32
N ASP A 374 -22.80 -25.83 -0.10
CA ASP A 374 -23.73 -26.40 -1.07
C ASP A 374 -23.80 -25.52 -2.33
N LEU A 375 -24.06 -26.16 -3.47
CA LEU A 375 -24.33 -25.49 -4.73
C LEU A 375 -25.84 -25.26 -4.88
N GLY A 376 -26.24 -24.09 -5.38
CA GLY A 376 -27.62 -23.82 -5.76
C GLY A 376 -28.04 -24.57 -7.02
N ASP A 377 -29.31 -24.44 -7.40
CA ASP A 377 -29.89 -25.11 -8.60
C ASP A 377 -29.18 -24.71 -9.90
N ASP A 378 -28.57 -23.53 -9.94
CA ASP A 378 -27.78 -23.02 -11.06
C ASP A 378 -26.30 -23.46 -11.03
N GLY A 379 -25.92 -24.30 -10.07
CA GLY A 379 -24.55 -24.77 -9.85
C GLY A 379 -23.62 -23.72 -9.25
N VAL A 380 -24.15 -22.60 -8.76
CA VAL A 380 -23.35 -21.54 -8.11
C VAL A 380 -23.36 -21.74 -6.59
N PRO A 381 -22.20 -21.62 -5.90
CA PRO A 381 -22.17 -21.74 -4.45
C PRO A 381 -23.07 -20.71 -3.75
N LEU A 382 -23.87 -21.16 -2.78
CA LEU A 382 -24.87 -20.33 -2.09
C LEU A 382 -24.31 -18.98 -1.55
N PRO A 383 -23.12 -18.91 -0.92
CA PRO A 383 -22.57 -17.66 -0.42
C PRO A 383 -22.33 -16.59 -1.49
N ILE A 384 -22.23 -16.99 -2.77
CA ILE A 384 -21.98 -16.08 -3.89
C ILE A 384 -23.11 -16.06 -4.92
N ALA A 385 -24.26 -16.68 -4.64
CA ALA A 385 -25.42 -16.68 -5.54
C ALA A 385 -25.93 -15.26 -5.87
N HIS A 386 -25.69 -14.29 -4.99
CA HIS A 386 -26.02 -12.88 -5.19
C HIS A 386 -25.06 -12.14 -6.14
N ILE A 387 -23.93 -12.74 -6.53
CA ILE A 387 -22.95 -12.15 -7.44
C ILE A 387 -23.44 -12.30 -8.88
N GLY A 388 -23.59 -11.17 -9.57
CA GLY A 388 -24.10 -11.13 -10.93
C GLY A 388 -23.12 -11.80 -11.92
N PRO A 389 -23.60 -12.34 -13.06
CA PRO A 389 -22.73 -12.84 -14.11
C PRO A 389 -21.78 -11.76 -14.64
N ASP A 390 -20.57 -12.16 -15.02
CA ASP A 390 -19.59 -11.30 -15.67
C ASP A 390 -19.69 -11.37 -17.21
N PRO A 391 -19.08 -10.43 -17.97
CA PRO A 391 -19.24 -10.38 -19.43
C PRO A 391 -18.74 -11.60 -20.22
N PHE A 392 -18.05 -12.54 -19.59
CA PHE A 392 -17.57 -13.78 -20.20
C PHE A 392 -18.37 -15.01 -19.76
N ASP A 393 -19.32 -14.85 -18.84
CA ASP A 393 -20.25 -15.90 -18.41
C ASP A 393 -21.35 -16.08 -19.48
N PRO A 394 -21.65 -17.32 -19.94
CA PRO A 394 -22.73 -17.57 -20.89
C PRO A 394 -24.11 -17.06 -20.44
N ALA A 395 -24.35 -16.94 -19.13
CA ALA A 395 -25.58 -16.41 -18.56
C ALA A 395 -25.64 -14.87 -18.51
N TYR A 396 -24.63 -14.16 -19.02
CA TYR A 396 -24.57 -12.71 -18.97
C TYR A 396 -25.57 -12.03 -19.91
N ASP A 397 -26.61 -11.41 -19.34
CA ASP A 397 -27.50 -10.49 -20.05
C ASP A 397 -26.99 -9.04 -19.92
N ARG A 398 -26.31 -8.57 -20.96
CA ARG A 398 -25.85 -7.17 -21.10
C ARG A 398 -26.99 -6.17 -20.94
N ALA A 399 -28.16 -6.43 -21.52
CA ALA A 399 -29.29 -5.53 -21.43
C ALA A 399 -29.85 -5.47 -20.00
N ALA A 400 -29.86 -6.59 -19.27
CA ALA A 400 -30.19 -6.60 -17.84
C ALA A 400 -29.17 -5.82 -17.01
N ALA A 401 -27.87 -5.98 -17.26
CA ALA A 401 -26.84 -5.20 -16.58
C ALA A 401 -27.06 -3.69 -16.81
N VAL A 402 -27.28 -3.26 -18.05
CA VAL A 402 -27.61 -1.84 -18.36
C VAL A 402 -28.88 -1.38 -17.65
N ARG A 403 -29.94 -2.20 -17.61
CA ARG A 403 -31.17 -1.87 -16.85
C ARG A 403 -30.87 -1.67 -15.37
N ARG A 404 -30.07 -2.56 -14.75
CA ARG A 404 -29.63 -2.45 -13.34
C ARG A 404 -28.77 -1.22 -13.10
N MET A 405 -27.83 -0.89 -13.99
CA MET A 405 -27.00 0.31 -13.87
C MET A 405 -27.85 1.59 -13.93
N LYS A 406 -28.87 1.61 -14.80
CA LYS A 406 -29.73 2.77 -15.03
C LYS A 406 -30.58 3.16 -13.82
N THR A 407 -30.82 2.24 -12.88
CA THR A 407 -31.59 2.51 -11.65
C THR A 407 -30.73 3.05 -10.50
N LYS A 408 -29.41 3.19 -10.68
CA LYS A 408 -28.49 3.64 -9.62
C LYS A 408 -28.16 5.12 -9.77
N ASP A 409 -28.42 5.91 -8.73
CA ASP A 409 -28.01 7.33 -8.66
C ASP A 409 -26.57 7.53 -8.18
N SER A 410 -25.88 6.45 -7.83
CA SER A 410 -24.47 6.49 -7.45
C SER A 410 -23.55 6.74 -8.66
N ALA A 411 -22.34 7.20 -8.37
CA ALA A 411 -21.25 7.37 -9.33
C ALA A 411 -21.07 6.10 -10.18
N VAL A 412 -20.98 6.26 -11.51
CA VAL A 412 -20.89 5.13 -12.45
C VAL A 412 -19.69 4.23 -12.18
N LYS A 413 -18.56 4.78 -11.70
CA LYS A 413 -17.41 3.96 -11.26
C LYS A 413 -17.80 3.04 -10.09
N ARG A 414 -18.60 3.52 -9.13
CA ARG A 414 -19.09 2.69 -8.01
C ARG A 414 -19.99 1.57 -8.51
N VAL A 415 -20.84 1.86 -9.50
CA VAL A 415 -21.74 0.88 -10.11
C VAL A 415 -20.96 -0.18 -10.91
N LEU A 416 -19.88 0.19 -11.59
CA LEU A 416 -19.00 -0.78 -12.26
C LEU A 416 -18.30 -1.73 -11.28
N LEU A 417 -17.98 -1.25 -10.07
CA LEU A 417 -17.37 -2.07 -9.02
C LEU A 417 -18.37 -2.90 -8.21
N ASP A 418 -19.68 -2.68 -8.41
CA ASP A 418 -20.75 -3.41 -7.74
C ASP A 418 -20.91 -4.81 -8.36
N GLN A 419 -20.40 -5.81 -7.65
CA GLN A 419 -20.38 -7.20 -8.11
C GLN A 419 -21.79 -7.80 -8.26
N THR A 420 -22.83 -7.16 -7.74
CA THR A 420 -24.24 -7.57 -7.95
C THR A 420 -24.81 -7.09 -9.28
N VAL A 421 -24.20 -6.05 -9.87
CA VAL A 421 -24.63 -5.48 -11.16
C VAL A 421 -23.95 -6.20 -12.31
N VAL A 422 -22.62 -6.26 -12.26
CA VAL A 422 -21.74 -6.98 -13.19
C VAL A 422 -20.49 -7.35 -12.40
N SER A 423 -20.18 -8.64 -12.31
CA SER A 423 -19.00 -9.06 -11.55
C SER A 423 -17.73 -9.02 -12.40
N GLY A 424 -16.59 -9.12 -11.73
CA GLY A 424 -15.29 -9.26 -12.39
C GLY A 424 -14.60 -7.95 -12.77
N ILE A 425 -15.35 -6.87 -13.00
CA ILE A 425 -14.80 -5.53 -13.18
C ILE A 425 -14.28 -5.03 -11.83
N GLY A 426 -12.96 -4.84 -11.73
CA GLY A 426 -12.33 -4.20 -10.59
C GLY A 426 -11.84 -2.79 -10.91
N ASN A 427 -10.90 -2.31 -10.11
CA ASN A 427 -10.51 -0.91 -10.12
C ASN A 427 -9.74 -0.54 -11.39
N ILE A 428 -8.90 -1.46 -11.87
CA ILE A 428 -8.08 -1.27 -13.08
C ILE A 428 -9.01 -1.18 -14.29
N TYR A 429 -9.81 -2.23 -14.51
CA TYR A 429 -10.67 -2.29 -15.68
C TYR A 429 -11.77 -1.23 -15.66
N ALA A 430 -12.21 -0.79 -14.48
CA ALA A 430 -13.13 0.34 -14.37
C ALA A 430 -12.49 1.65 -14.88
N ASP A 431 -11.26 1.97 -14.45
CA ASP A 431 -10.59 3.21 -14.87
C ASP A 431 -10.26 3.21 -16.37
N GLU A 432 -9.77 2.08 -16.88
CA GLU A 432 -9.50 1.90 -18.32
C GLU A 432 -10.79 2.00 -19.15
N ALA A 433 -11.87 1.34 -18.72
CA ALA A 433 -13.16 1.42 -19.41
C ALA A 433 -13.72 2.84 -19.42
N LEU A 434 -13.63 3.56 -18.30
CA LEU A 434 -14.08 4.95 -18.17
C LEU A 434 -13.23 5.89 -19.04
N TRP A 435 -11.93 5.65 -19.15
CA TRP A 435 -11.03 6.42 -20.01
C TRP A 435 -11.31 6.17 -21.50
N ARG A 436 -11.51 4.91 -21.91
CA ARG A 436 -11.90 4.53 -23.27
C ARG A 436 -13.24 5.14 -23.64
N ALA A 437 -14.22 4.99 -22.74
CA ALA A 437 -15.53 5.57 -22.90
C ALA A 437 -15.53 7.10 -22.79
N GLN A 438 -14.48 7.78 -22.32
CA GLN A 438 -14.50 9.25 -22.12
C GLN A 438 -15.60 9.68 -21.12
N VAL A 439 -15.79 8.91 -20.06
CA VAL A 439 -16.78 9.19 -19.00
C VAL A 439 -16.04 9.38 -17.69
N HIS A 440 -16.35 10.46 -16.98
CA HIS A 440 -15.83 10.67 -15.63
C HIS A 440 -16.55 9.77 -14.63
N GLY A 441 -15.79 9.08 -13.77
CA GLY A 441 -16.30 8.04 -12.86
C GLY A 441 -17.36 8.52 -11.86
N GLU A 442 -17.31 9.79 -11.45
CA GLU A 442 -18.30 10.41 -10.54
C GLU A 442 -19.66 10.71 -11.18
N ARG A 443 -19.82 10.57 -12.50
CA ARG A 443 -21.11 10.84 -13.13
C ARG A 443 -22.16 9.83 -12.63
N PRO A 444 -23.36 10.25 -12.19
CA PRO A 444 -24.41 9.33 -11.79
C PRO A 444 -24.75 8.35 -12.92
N ALA A 445 -24.85 7.05 -12.63
CA ALA A 445 -25.19 6.06 -13.65
C ALA A 445 -26.59 6.31 -14.23
N SER A 446 -27.54 6.75 -13.40
CA SER A 446 -28.87 7.19 -13.80
C SER A 446 -28.87 8.38 -14.76
N ALA A 447 -27.82 9.21 -14.79
CA ALA A 447 -27.68 10.34 -15.72
C ALA A 447 -27.14 9.93 -17.10
N LEU A 448 -26.60 8.72 -17.26
CA LEU A 448 -26.12 8.19 -18.54
C LEU A 448 -27.26 7.54 -19.33
N THR A 449 -27.23 7.65 -20.66
CA THR A 449 -28.20 6.97 -21.52
C THR A 449 -27.94 5.46 -21.53
N LYS A 450 -28.96 4.63 -21.78
CA LYS A 450 -28.78 3.17 -21.87
C LYS A 450 -27.73 2.76 -22.92
N PRO A 451 -27.69 3.36 -24.13
CA PRO A 451 -26.61 3.09 -25.09
C PRO A 451 -25.23 3.40 -24.54
N ARG A 452 -25.07 4.52 -23.82
CA ARG A 452 -23.79 4.92 -23.23
C ARG A 452 -23.31 4.01 -22.10
N LEU A 453 -24.24 3.53 -21.27
CA LEU A 453 -23.94 2.51 -20.26
C LEU A 453 -23.54 1.18 -20.93
N GLY A 454 -24.23 0.81 -22.01
CA GLY A 454 -23.87 -0.35 -22.80
C GLY A 454 -22.46 -0.26 -23.38
N GLU A 455 -22.14 0.87 -24.02
CA GLU A 455 -20.81 1.13 -24.57
C GLU A 455 -19.71 1.07 -23.48
N LEU A 456 -20.00 1.59 -22.28
CA LEU A 456 -19.07 1.50 -21.16
C LEU A 456 -18.80 0.04 -20.73
N LEU A 457 -19.83 -0.81 -20.71
CA LEU A 457 -19.67 -2.24 -20.44
C LEU A 457 -18.92 -2.95 -21.57
N ASP A 458 -19.12 -2.54 -22.82
CA ASP A 458 -18.38 -3.07 -23.97
C ASP A 458 -16.90 -2.71 -23.88
N HIS A 459 -16.57 -1.46 -23.52
CA HIS A 459 -15.19 -1.04 -23.28
C HIS A 459 -14.56 -1.82 -22.12
N ALA A 460 -15.26 -2.02 -21.02
CA ALA A 460 -14.76 -2.86 -19.91
C ALA A 460 -14.48 -4.30 -20.37
N THR A 461 -15.40 -4.87 -21.16
CA THR A 461 -15.25 -6.22 -21.72
C THR A 461 -14.07 -6.31 -22.68
N ALA A 462 -13.87 -5.28 -23.52
CA ALA A 462 -12.74 -5.21 -24.46
C ALA A 462 -11.41 -5.13 -23.72
N VAL A 463 -11.27 -4.25 -22.71
CA VAL A 463 -10.04 -4.14 -21.91
C VAL A 463 -9.72 -5.48 -21.22
N MET A 464 -10.72 -6.12 -20.61
CA MET A 464 -10.54 -7.42 -19.96
C MET A 464 -10.17 -8.52 -20.96
N ARG A 465 -10.72 -8.48 -22.18
CA ARG A 465 -10.39 -9.44 -23.25
C ARG A 465 -8.98 -9.26 -23.78
N GLU A 466 -8.54 -8.01 -23.93
CA GLU A 466 -7.17 -7.68 -24.32
C GLU A 466 -6.19 -8.16 -23.25
N ALA A 467 -6.47 -7.92 -21.97
CA ALA A 467 -5.67 -8.45 -20.87
C ALA A 467 -5.60 -9.99 -20.86
N LEU A 468 -6.71 -10.67 -21.17
CA LEU A 468 -6.72 -12.12 -21.37
C LEU A 468 -5.90 -12.58 -22.59
N GLY A 469 -5.77 -11.76 -23.62
CA GLY A 469 -5.00 -12.05 -24.83
C GLY A 469 -3.50 -11.82 -24.66
N GLU A 470 -3.12 -10.70 -24.02
CA GLU A 470 -1.74 -10.39 -23.64
C GLU A 470 -1.17 -11.40 -22.64
N GLY A 471 -2.04 -12.01 -21.85
CA GLY A 471 -1.66 -13.00 -20.85
C GLY A 471 -1.15 -14.34 -21.31
N GLY A 472 -1.11 -14.57 -22.62
CA GLY A 472 -0.68 -15.83 -23.19
C GLY A 472 -1.65 -16.97 -22.88
N THR A 473 -1.67 -17.96 -23.76
CA THR A 473 -2.47 -19.18 -23.61
C THR A 473 -1.81 -20.21 -22.69
N SER A 474 -0.67 -19.89 -22.06
CA SER A 474 0.14 -20.85 -21.31
C SER A 474 0.10 -20.56 -19.82
N PHE A 475 -0.64 -21.41 -19.12
CA PHE A 475 -0.57 -21.57 -17.67
C PHE A 475 0.88 -21.75 -17.17
N ASP A 476 1.75 -22.35 -17.99
CA ASP A 476 3.18 -22.59 -17.69
C ASP A 476 4.03 -21.32 -17.52
N ALA A 477 3.67 -20.21 -18.17
CA ALA A 477 4.42 -18.95 -18.07
C ALA A 477 4.21 -18.23 -16.72
N LEU A 478 3.14 -18.59 -15.99
CA LEU A 478 2.86 -18.10 -14.64
C LEU A 478 3.60 -18.90 -13.55
N TYR A 479 4.15 -20.06 -13.90
CA TYR A 479 4.97 -20.91 -13.00
C TYR A 479 6.39 -20.41 -12.82
N VAL A 480 6.89 -19.56 -13.72
CA VAL A 480 8.27 -19.07 -13.68
C VAL A 480 8.26 -17.57 -13.41
N ASN A 481 7.76 -17.19 -12.25
CA ASN A 481 8.24 -15.97 -11.58
C ASN A 481 8.46 -16.31 -10.11
N VAL A 482 9.62 -16.93 -9.88
CA VAL A 482 10.25 -17.06 -8.57
C VAL A 482 10.23 -15.66 -7.94
N ASN A 483 9.51 -15.52 -6.80
CA ASN A 483 9.33 -14.35 -5.93
C ASN A 483 7.93 -13.76 -5.78
N GLY A 484 6.85 -14.46 -6.17
CA GLY A 484 5.51 -14.12 -5.66
C GLY A 484 4.95 -12.77 -6.13
N ALA A 485 5.61 -12.06 -7.04
CA ALA A 485 5.00 -11.05 -7.87
C ALA A 485 4.35 -11.77 -9.04
N SER A 486 3.03 -11.92 -8.98
CA SER A 486 2.27 -12.31 -10.16
C SER A 486 2.50 -11.25 -11.22
N GLY A 487 3.43 -11.47 -12.16
CA GLY A 487 3.70 -10.63 -13.32
C GLY A 487 2.48 -10.60 -14.23
N TYR A 488 1.43 -9.93 -13.77
CA TYR A 488 0.14 -9.89 -14.41
C TYR A 488 0.20 -8.87 -15.55
N PHE A 489 0.83 -9.32 -16.63
CA PHE A 489 0.94 -8.70 -17.95
C PHE A 489 1.73 -7.38 -17.94
N ASP A 490 2.70 -7.25 -18.84
CA ASP A 490 3.21 -5.94 -19.23
C ASP A 490 2.09 -5.22 -19.98
N ARG A 491 1.18 -4.60 -19.22
CA ARG A 491 -0.04 -4.00 -19.75
C ARG A 491 0.28 -2.63 -20.27
N SER A 492 -0.10 -2.41 -21.52
CA SER A 492 -0.24 -1.06 -22.05
C SER A 492 -1.48 -0.36 -21.44
N LEU A 493 -1.41 0.04 -20.17
CA LEU A 493 -2.47 0.82 -19.49
C LEU A 493 -2.47 2.28 -19.95
N ALA A 494 -3.66 2.84 -20.15
CA ALA A 494 -3.83 4.20 -20.66
C ALA A 494 -4.17 5.22 -19.56
N ALA A 495 -4.76 4.77 -18.44
CA ALA A 495 -5.16 5.62 -17.32
C ALA A 495 -4.66 5.09 -15.97
N TYR A 496 -4.93 3.81 -15.65
CA TYR A 496 -4.62 3.26 -14.33
C TYR A 496 -3.12 3.27 -14.05
N GLY A 497 -2.72 3.78 -12.88
CA GLY A 497 -1.31 3.89 -12.49
C GLY A 497 -0.48 4.89 -13.30
N GLN A 498 -1.08 5.63 -14.24
CA GLN A 498 -0.37 6.56 -15.12
C GLN A 498 -0.30 8.00 -14.57
N GLU A 499 -0.39 8.20 -13.25
CA GLU A 499 -0.39 9.53 -12.63
C GLU A 499 0.78 10.40 -13.13
N GLY A 500 0.49 11.66 -13.49
CA GLY A 500 1.49 12.60 -14.01
C GLY A 500 1.91 12.34 -15.47
N ARG A 501 1.75 11.12 -15.99
CA ARG A 501 2.08 10.80 -17.40
C ARG A 501 1.08 11.43 -18.36
N PRO A 502 1.51 11.84 -19.58
CA PRO A 502 0.63 12.46 -20.55
C PRO A 502 -0.44 11.48 -21.05
N CYS A 503 -1.71 11.89 -21.01
CA CYS A 503 -2.79 11.10 -21.58
C CYS A 503 -2.55 10.80 -23.06
N ARG A 504 -2.55 9.52 -23.44
CA ARG A 504 -2.31 9.06 -24.82
C ARG A 504 -3.25 9.64 -25.88
N ARG A 505 -4.41 10.19 -25.47
CA ARG A 505 -5.38 10.81 -26.38
C ARG A 505 -5.15 12.31 -26.56
N CYS A 506 -4.71 13.04 -25.53
CA CYS A 506 -4.75 14.51 -25.55
C CYS A 506 -3.55 15.22 -24.91
N GLY A 507 -2.56 14.47 -24.42
CA GLY A 507 -1.35 14.98 -23.77
C GLY A 507 -1.53 15.50 -22.34
N THR A 508 -2.76 15.77 -21.90
CA THR A 508 -3.00 16.26 -20.53
C THR A 508 -2.59 15.21 -19.49
N PRO A 509 -1.82 15.57 -18.45
CA PRO A 509 -1.42 14.63 -17.41
C PRO A 509 -2.61 13.90 -16.77
N ILE A 510 -2.49 12.59 -16.61
CA ILE A 510 -3.47 11.79 -15.87
C ILE A 510 -3.43 12.19 -14.39
N ARG A 511 -4.62 12.30 -13.78
CA ARG A 511 -4.77 12.62 -12.36
C ARG A 511 -5.17 11.39 -11.57
N ARG A 512 -4.56 11.25 -10.40
CA ARG A 512 -5.00 10.35 -9.36
C ARG A 512 -5.95 11.09 -8.42
N GLU A 513 -7.08 10.47 -8.11
CA GLU A 513 -8.05 10.95 -7.14
C GLU A 513 -8.31 9.85 -6.11
N GLN A 514 -8.61 10.24 -4.87
CA GLN A 514 -9.11 9.31 -3.87
C GLN A 514 -10.56 8.94 -4.20
N PHE A 515 -10.85 7.65 -4.25
CA PHE A 515 -12.17 7.12 -4.55
C PHE A 515 -12.53 5.99 -3.59
N MET A 516 -13.37 6.29 -2.60
CA MET A 516 -13.61 5.39 -1.46
C MET A 516 -12.27 5.03 -0.80
N ASN A 517 -12.02 3.75 -0.53
CA ASN A 517 -10.75 3.26 0.02
C ASN A 517 -9.79 2.80 -1.09
N ARG A 518 -9.84 3.43 -2.28
CA ARG A 518 -9.07 3.07 -3.47
C ARG A 518 -8.59 4.32 -4.21
N SER A 519 -7.60 4.15 -5.08
CA SER A 519 -7.19 5.19 -6.04
C SER A 519 -8.06 5.13 -7.30
N SER A 520 -8.30 6.27 -7.93
CA SER A 520 -8.94 6.39 -9.24
C SER A 520 -8.08 7.23 -10.16
N PHE A 521 -7.92 6.79 -11.41
CA PHE A 521 -7.12 7.51 -12.38
C PHE A 521 -7.99 7.98 -13.54
N SER A 522 -7.85 9.24 -13.94
CA SER A 522 -8.62 9.79 -15.07
C SER A 522 -7.89 10.93 -15.76
N CYS A 523 -8.22 11.15 -17.03
CA CYS A 523 -7.75 12.32 -17.77
C CYS A 523 -8.73 13.48 -17.58
N PRO A 524 -8.33 14.61 -16.96
CA PRO A 524 -9.25 15.72 -16.67
C PRO A 524 -9.81 16.40 -17.94
N ARG A 525 -9.13 16.25 -19.09
CA ARG A 525 -9.59 16.77 -20.39
C ARG A 525 -10.50 15.79 -21.11
N CYS A 526 -10.13 14.51 -21.20
CA CYS A 526 -10.93 13.51 -21.91
C CYS A 526 -12.14 13.03 -21.11
N GLN A 527 -12.11 13.14 -19.78
CA GLN A 527 -13.17 12.75 -18.87
C GLN A 527 -13.56 13.97 -18.02
N PRO A 528 -14.31 14.95 -18.56
CA PRO A 528 -14.67 16.15 -17.80
C PRO A 528 -15.49 15.81 -16.56
N ARG A 529 -15.07 16.33 -15.41
CA ARG A 529 -15.78 16.14 -14.12
C ARG A 529 -17.22 16.69 -14.23
N PRO A 530 -18.24 15.93 -13.79
CA PRO A 530 -19.61 16.43 -13.84
C PRO A 530 -19.75 17.67 -12.93
N ARG A 531 -20.54 18.66 -13.38
CA ARG A 531 -20.90 19.80 -12.52
C ARG A 531 -21.65 19.26 -11.30
N ARG A 532 -21.21 19.60 -10.09
CA ARG A 532 -21.93 19.27 -8.86
C ARG A 532 -23.34 19.87 -8.96
N VAL A 533 -24.36 19.02 -9.02
CA VAL A 533 -25.72 19.46 -8.78
C VAL A 533 -25.84 19.62 -7.26
N ALA A 534 -26.15 20.83 -6.79
CA ALA A 534 -26.38 21.07 -5.38
C ALA A 534 -27.45 20.09 -4.86
N PRO A 535 -27.31 19.56 -3.64
CA PRO A 535 -28.34 18.69 -3.08
C PRO A 535 -29.66 19.47 -3.05
N VAL A 536 -30.70 18.89 -3.66
CA VAL A 536 -32.06 19.40 -3.54
C VAL A 536 -32.40 19.42 -2.06
N ARG A 537 -32.53 20.62 -1.48
CA ARG A 537 -32.99 20.78 -0.08
C ARG A 537 -34.29 20.00 0.05
N ALA A 538 -34.32 19.00 0.92
CA ALA A 538 -35.56 18.35 1.30
C ALA A 538 -36.53 19.43 1.76
N ALA A 539 -37.65 19.57 1.05
CA ALA A 539 -38.71 20.47 1.45
C ALA A 539 -39.18 20.02 2.84
N GLY A 540 -38.96 20.89 3.83
CA GLY A 540 -39.35 20.63 5.21
C GLY A 540 -40.84 20.33 5.28
N SER A 541 -41.18 19.19 5.87
CA SER A 541 -42.54 18.89 6.27
C SER A 541 -42.91 19.81 7.44
N ALA A 542 -43.39 21.00 7.13
CA ALA A 542 -44.24 21.74 8.03
C ALA A 542 -45.64 21.13 7.95
N ARG A 543 -46.02 20.32 8.94
CA ARG A 543 -47.41 20.18 9.36
C ARG A 543 -47.48 20.04 10.88
N ALA A 544 -48.42 20.82 11.40
CA ALA A 544 -48.82 20.99 12.79
C ALA A 544 -49.36 19.72 13.43
#